data_AF-I0HYQ6-F1
#
_entry.id   AF-I0HYQ6-F1
#
_cell.length_a   1.000
_cell.length_b   1.000
_cell.length_c   1.000
_cell.angle_alpha   90.00
_cell.angle_beta   90.00
_cell.angle_gamma   90.00
#
_symmetry.space_group_name_H-M   'P 1'
#
loop_
_entity.id
_entity.type
_entity.pdbx_description
1 polymer ?
#
loop_
_entity_poly.entity_id
_entity_poly.type
_entity_poly.pdbx_seq_one_letter_code
_entity_poly.pdbx_strand_id
1 'polypeptide(L)'
;MLSLPLFPLSVQAQQDSPAELFRKELQIIHLINLERRQAGLPPLRWNRELTASARTFAQDVILHQPAGYCDHIDSQGRTPGERMRAAGFIRLGAWAENAVCNATTPEAAVRAWMQSPAHRDNLLNARLREIGVGFALSASNRGYIVADLAVDTEYAPVVIENEALSTSSRQVNLYIYNPATSPGIKGLGSAVEMMISENPDFIDAVWQPYTTETGWLLSEDEGWKTVYVKTRDALGRTAVASDSIYFGESLPLDALTLDGASYFDVGLRLQRMEAGDWPQVQFSLGWVGDDSDPNFAFASTSASRVEDREAIGGTAVRLTGAGVVTLWASDYLATLPGVAYFRLKVNDNATAQTVAKLRILGPRRELALRTVRGSDFQTAGVYQEFSIPYVPDSDAQTVTFRIDVVGAAEVTVDAVTLFSEPVATTAPLQWLSPEGYLRNRGVQARLLRNDGESSFPFDVNPASGTLIAPSGGTLPTPSLSVTPSAVTLQAEESEPPTALLIVECLHCTTGVWQATSEVSWLELSVSGEGLLEIRAVLDGLAPGIYQGQIVISVSAESGVKPLVVPVTLWVGDVEALLSEKVYLPAVLR
;
A
#
# COMPACT_ATOMS: atom_id res chain seq x y z
N MET A 1 53.05 4.32 -60.25
CA MET A 1 52.07 4.87 -59.30
C MET A 1 52.01 3.88 -58.14
N LEU A 2 52.80 4.04 -57.06
CA LEU A 2 52.53 4.86 -55.85
C LEU A 2 51.13 4.57 -55.28
N SER A 3 50.89 4.22 -54.00
CA SER A 3 51.72 4.10 -52.79
C SER A 3 50.95 3.27 -51.73
N LEU A 4 51.66 2.74 -50.72
CA LEU A 4 51.21 1.97 -49.54
C LEU A 4 50.42 2.83 -48.50
N PRO A 5 50.14 2.34 -47.26
CA PRO A 5 48.95 1.63 -46.74
C PRO A 5 48.26 2.47 -45.62
N LEU A 6 47.30 1.93 -44.85
CA LEU A 6 47.04 2.25 -43.42
C LEU A 6 45.81 1.50 -42.87
N PHE A 7 46.01 0.52 -41.98
CA PHE A 7 45.23 0.44 -40.74
C PHE A 7 46.01 1.27 -39.69
N PRO A 8 45.44 1.81 -38.60
CA PRO A 8 44.11 1.53 -38.01
C PRO A 8 43.29 2.80 -37.66
N LEU A 9 42.02 2.64 -37.32
CA LEU A 9 41.36 3.52 -36.36
C LEU A 9 40.68 2.63 -35.33
N SER A 10 41.46 2.14 -34.39
CA SER A 10 40.98 1.92 -33.03
C SER A 10 41.20 3.22 -32.25
N VAL A 11 40.21 3.50 -31.39
CA VAL A 11 40.15 4.45 -30.26
C VAL A 11 39.27 5.72 -30.47
N GLN A 12 38.32 5.84 -29.51
CA GLN A 12 37.44 6.95 -29.08
C GLN A 12 36.05 7.10 -29.74
N ALA A 13 34.92 7.01 -29.01
CA ALA A 13 34.68 6.99 -27.56
C ALA A 13 33.61 5.95 -27.19
N GLN A 14 33.88 5.15 -26.16
CA GLN A 14 32.88 4.37 -25.45
C GLN A 14 31.97 5.38 -24.74
N GLN A 15 30.94 5.86 -25.43
CA GLN A 15 29.90 6.65 -24.78
C GLN A 15 29.16 5.73 -23.82
N ASP A 16 28.94 6.22 -22.59
CA ASP A 16 28.13 5.50 -21.62
C ASP A 16 26.77 5.13 -22.24
N SER A 17 26.35 3.89 -22.06
CA SER A 17 24.99 3.49 -22.44
C SER A 17 23.96 4.24 -21.57
N PRO A 18 22.68 4.31 -21.98
CA PRO A 18 21.64 4.86 -21.13
C PRO A 18 21.55 4.21 -19.74
N ALA A 19 21.80 2.90 -19.65
CA ALA A 19 21.86 2.18 -18.37
C ALA A 19 23.07 2.61 -17.52
N GLU A 20 24.22 2.88 -18.14
CA GLU A 20 25.40 3.38 -17.44
C GLU A 20 25.21 4.81 -16.92
N LEU A 21 24.60 5.69 -17.70
CA LEU A 21 24.24 7.03 -17.22
C LEU A 21 23.27 6.94 -16.04
N PHE A 22 22.27 6.06 -16.12
CA PHE A 22 21.34 5.85 -15.02
C PHE A 22 22.04 5.32 -13.76
N ARG A 23 22.94 4.34 -13.90
CA ARG A 23 23.76 3.86 -12.76
C ARG A 23 24.53 5.00 -12.11
N LYS A 24 25.12 5.90 -12.91
CA LYS A 24 25.84 7.08 -12.42
C LYS A 24 24.93 8.07 -11.69
N GLU A 25 23.69 8.28 -12.14
CA GLU A 25 22.70 9.11 -11.44
C GLU A 25 22.39 8.57 -10.04
N LEU A 26 22.16 7.26 -9.91
CA LEU A 26 21.94 6.62 -8.61
C LEU A 26 23.18 6.69 -7.71
N GLN A 27 24.38 6.53 -8.29
CA GLN A 27 25.64 6.68 -7.55
C GLN A 27 25.79 8.09 -6.98
N ILE A 28 25.39 9.13 -7.73
CA ILE A 28 25.40 10.52 -7.25
C ILE A 28 24.48 10.67 -6.03
N ILE A 29 23.27 10.10 -6.06
CA ILE A 29 22.33 10.13 -4.94
C ILE A 29 22.94 9.48 -3.70
N HIS A 30 23.51 8.29 -3.85
CA HIS A 30 24.18 7.58 -2.76
C HIS A 30 25.33 8.42 -2.15
N LEU A 31 26.21 8.97 -2.99
CA LEU A 31 27.33 9.81 -2.56
C LEU A 31 26.86 11.06 -1.82
N ILE A 32 25.78 11.72 -2.28
CA ILE A 32 25.17 12.85 -1.58
C ILE A 32 24.66 12.43 -0.20
N ASN A 33 24.03 11.26 -0.10
CA ASN A 33 23.55 10.75 1.18
C ASN A 33 24.68 10.36 2.15
N LEU A 34 25.83 9.91 1.64
CA LEU A 34 27.03 9.73 2.48
C LEU A 34 27.53 11.07 3.05
N GLU A 35 27.55 12.15 2.26
CA GLU A 35 27.90 13.49 2.74
C GLU A 35 26.89 13.99 3.79
N ARG A 36 25.60 13.75 3.57
CA ARG A 36 24.54 14.08 4.54
C ARG A 36 24.69 13.29 5.84
N ARG A 37 24.98 11.98 5.75
CA ARG A 37 25.23 11.13 6.93
C ARG A 37 26.43 11.62 7.73
N GLN A 38 27.53 12.02 7.06
CA GLN A 38 28.70 12.62 7.71
C GLN A 38 28.37 13.93 8.42
N ALA A 39 27.41 14.70 7.90
CA ALA A 39 26.90 15.92 8.52
C ALA A 39 25.84 15.68 9.61
N GLY A 40 25.50 14.42 9.93
CA GLY A 40 24.44 14.08 10.89
C GLY A 40 23.03 14.38 10.39
N LEU A 41 22.84 14.43 9.07
CA LEU A 41 21.56 14.72 8.43
C LEU A 41 20.85 13.44 7.93
N PRO A 42 19.51 13.46 7.88
CA PRO A 42 18.72 12.40 7.26
C PRO A 42 19.05 12.19 5.77
N PRO A 43 19.09 10.96 5.26
CA PRO A 43 19.32 10.69 3.83
C PRO A 43 18.11 11.09 2.98
N LEU A 44 18.36 11.57 1.77
CA LEU A 44 17.34 11.88 0.76
C LEU A 44 16.86 10.60 0.09
N ARG A 45 15.55 10.51 -0.15
CA ARG A 45 14.90 9.45 -0.92
C ARG A 45 14.99 9.73 -2.42
N TRP A 46 15.36 8.73 -3.21
CA TRP A 46 15.30 8.82 -4.67
C TRP A 46 13.85 8.91 -5.17
N ASN A 47 13.57 9.90 -6.04
CA ASN A 47 12.24 10.17 -6.60
C ASN A 47 12.22 10.17 -8.13
N ARG A 48 11.20 9.52 -8.70
CA ARG A 48 10.99 9.33 -10.13
C ARG A 48 10.73 10.63 -10.90
N GLU A 49 9.83 11.49 -10.40
CA GLU A 49 9.44 12.74 -11.06
C GLU A 49 10.60 13.76 -11.04
N LEU A 50 11.33 13.86 -9.94
CA LEU A 50 12.53 14.69 -9.84
C LEU A 50 13.62 14.17 -10.79
N THR A 51 13.80 12.85 -10.90
CA THR A 51 14.75 12.27 -11.87
C THR A 51 14.34 12.61 -13.31
N ALA A 52 13.05 12.54 -13.63
CA ALA A 52 12.55 12.92 -14.95
C ALA A 52 12.78 14.41 -15.25
N SER A 53 12.53 15.30 -14.28
CA SER A 53 12.83 16.74 -14.37
C SER A 53 14.32 16.98 -14.64
N ALA A 54 15.19 16.46 -13.79
CA ALA A 54 16.63 16.65 -13.88
C ALA A 54 17.22 16.07 -15.18
N ARG A 55 16.78 14.86 -15.60
CA ARG A 55 17.22 14.24 -16.87
C ARG A 55 16.83 15.06 -18.07
N THR A 56 15.57 15.49 -18.12
CA THR A 56 15.06 16.30 -19.24
C THR A 56 15.85 17.59 -19.36
N PHE A 57 16.16 18.24 -18.23
CA PHE A 57 16.97 19.45 -18.24
C PHE A 57 18.42 19.19 -18.67
N ALA A 58 19.07 18.16 -18.15
CA ALA A 58 20.43 17.82 -18.56
C ALA A 58 20.52 17.54 -20.07
N GLN A 59 19.55 16.79 -20.62
CA GLN A 59 19.47 16.51 -22.05
C GLN A 59 19.21 17.78 -22.86
N ASP A 60 18.31 18.65 -22.40
CA ASP A 60 18.04 19.94 -23.04
C ASP A 60 19.31 20.80 -23.16
N VAL A 61 20.12 20.87 -22.09
CA VAL A 61 21.38 21.63 -22.11
C VAL A 61 22.38 21.06 -23.11
N ILE A 62 22.46 19.74 -23.22
CA ILE A 62 23.36 19.10 -24.19
C ILE A 62 22.89 19.33 -25.64
N LEU A 63 21.58 19.30 -25.88
CA LEU A 63 21.01 19.34 -27.23
C LEU A 63 20.82 20.77 -27.76
N HIS A 64 20.42 21.71 -26.90
CA HIS A 64 19.92 23.01 -27.34
C HIS A 64 20.75 24.20 -26.83
N GLN A 65 21.57 24.02 -25.80
CA GLN A 65 22.35 25.12 -25.22
C GLN A 65 23.80 25.15 -25.71
N PRO A 66 24.41 26.35 -25.88
CA PRO A 66 25.79 26.48 -26.33
C PRO A 66 26.78 25.87 -25.35
N ALA A 67 27.96 25.50 -25.86
CA ALA A 67 29.07 25.07 -25.01
C ALA A 67 29.39 26.14 -23.96
N GLY A 68 29.58 25.72 -22.71
CA GLY A 68 29.80 26.63 -21.57
C GLY A 68 28.52 27.11 -20.87
N TYR A 69 27.32 26.75 -21.34
CA TYR A 69 26.09 26.96 -20.58
C TYR A 69 26.18 26.24 -19.21
N CYS A 70 25.89 26.99 -18.14
CA CYS A 70 25.97 26.55 -16.75
C CYS A 70 24.99 27.38 -15.89
N ASP A 71 23.70 27.31 -16.23
CA ASP A 71 22.61 28.08 -15.61
C ASP A 71 21.43 27.11 -15.33
N HIS A 72 20.35 27.58 -14.73
CA HIS A 72 19.22 26.81 -14.20
C HIS A 72 17.94 26.92 -15.07
N ILE A 73 18.02 27.60 -16.21
CA ILE A 73 16.87 27.93 -17.06
C ILE A 73 16.90 27.14 -18.38
N ASP A 74 15.94 26.26 -18.60
CA ASP A 74 15.93 25.43 -19.82
C ASP A 74 15.73 26.26 -21.11
N SER A 75 15.88 25.61 -22.27
CA SER A 75 15.73 26.24 -23.58
C SER A 75 14.34 26.83 -23.85
N GLN A 76 13.34 26.46 -23.03
CA GLN A 76 11.98 26.99 -23.09
C GLN A 76 11.74 28.12 -22.07
N GLY A 77 12.77 28.52 -21.31
CA GLY A 77 12.69 29.57 -20.31
C GLY A 77 12.12 29.12 -18.96
N ARG A 78 11.98 27.81 -18.71
CA ARG A 78 11.41 27.29 -17.46
C ARG A 78 12.47 27.20 -16.36
N THR A 79 12.08 27.58 -15.16
CA THR A 79 12.81 27.44 -13.90
C THR A 79 12.79 25.99 -13.38
N PRO A 80 13.66 25.59 -12.44
CA PRO A 80 13.66 24.24 -11.87
C PRO A 80 12.31 23.84 -11.27
N GLY A 81 11.70 24.72 -10.47
CA GLY A 81 10.40 24.45 -9.87
C GLY A 81 9.25 24.29 -10.89
N GLU A 82 9.33 24.93 -12.05
CA GLU A 82 8.37 24.71 -13.15
C GLU A 82 8.60 23.34 -13.81
N ARG A 83 9.86 22.93 -13.99
CA ARG A 83 10.20 21.60 -14.54
C ARG A 83 9.78 20.47 -13.60
N MET A 84 10.06 20.59 -12.30
CA MET A 84 9.65 19.59 -11.29
C MET A 84 8.13 19.38 -11.30
N ARG A 85 7.35 20.47 -11.33
CA ARG A 85 5.87 20.38 -11.43
C ARG A 85 5.42 19.78 -12.76
N ALA A 86 6.03 20.19 -13.88
CA ALA A 86 5.72 19.65 -15.19
C ALA A 86 6.04 18.15 -15.31
N ALA A 87 7.03 17.67 -14.56
CA ALA A 87 7.39 16.26 -14.46
C ALA A 87 6.47 15.44 -13.53
N GLY A 88 5.52 16.08 -12.84
CA GLY A 88 4.54 15.41 -11.98
C GLY A 88 4.77 15.60 -10.47
N PHE A 89 5.83 16.30 -10.05
CA PHE A 89 6.04 16.63 -8.62
C PHE A 89 5.12 17.79 -8.21
N ILE A 90 3.83 17.49 -8.03
CA ILE A 90 2.77 18.51 -7.89
C ILE A 90 2.72 19.17 -6.50
N ARG A 91 3.10 18.46 -5.43
CA ARG A 91 3.19 19.01 -4.06
C ARG A 91 4.58 19.55 -3.75
N LEU A 92 5.04 20.46 -4.60
CA LEU A 92 6.35 21.08 -4.45
C LEU A 92 6.36 22.05 -3.26
N GLY A 93 6.89 21.59 -2.12
CA GLY A 93 7.18 22.40 -0.94
C GLY A 93 8.46 23.23 -1.11
N ALA A 94 9.39 23.11 -0.15
CA ALA A 94 10.74 23.63 -0.36
C ALA A 94 11.46 22.81 -1.44
N TRP A 95 12.28 23.48 -2.25
CA TRP A 95 13.04 22.84 -3.32
C TRP A 95 14.36 23.56 -3.55
N ALA A 96 15.30 22.85 -4.18
CA ALA A 96 16.59 23.36 -4.61
C ALA A 96 17.06 22.60 -5.86
N GLU A 97 17.91 23.22 -6.67
CA GLU A 97 18.60 22.54 -7.76
C GLU A 97 20.10 22.80 -7.63
N ASN A 98 20.89 21.75 -7.81
CA ASN A 98 22.31 21.86 -8.07
C ASN A 98 22.59 21.39 -9.51
N ALA A 99 23.36 22.17 -10.25
CA ALA A 99 23.82 21.79 -11.58
C ALA A 99 25.35 21.89 -11.63
N VAL A 100 25.98 21.04 -12.44
CA VAL A 100 27.41 21.15 -12.73
C VAL A 100 27.66 20.90 -14.21
N CYS A 101 28.24 21.89 -14.86
CA CYS A 101 28.69 21.81 -16.23
C CYS A 101 30.07 21.13 -16.32
N ASN A 102 30.30 20.40 -17.41
CA ASN A 102 31.55 19.72 -17.77
C ASN A 102 32.01 18.62 -16.79
N ALA A 103 31.20 18.23 -15.82
CA ALA A 103 31.45 17.04 -15.01
C ALA A 103 31.04 15.78 -15.78
N THR A 104 31.88 14.74 -15.71
CA THR A 104 31.70 13.48 -16.45
C THR A 104 31.69 12.25 -15.52
N THR A 105 31.79 12.46 -14.20
CA THR A 105 31.77 11.38 -13.20
C THR A 105 30.95 11.78 -11.96
N PRO A 106 30.32 10.81 -11.27
CA PRO A 106 29.60 11.03 -10.02
C PRO A 106 30.42 11.77 -8.96
N GLU A 107 31.64 11.31 -8.70
CA GLU A 107 32.50 11.83 -7.64
C GLU A 107 32.95 13.26 -7.92
N ALA A 108 33.19 13.60 -9.18
CA ALA A 108 33.53 14.95 -9.57
C ALA A 108 32.35 15.92 -9.36
N ALA A 109 31.13 15.48 -9.66
CA ALA A 109 29.93 16.28 -9.46
C ALA A 109 29.69 16.59 -7.97
N VAL A 110 29.67 15.55 -7.13
CA VAL A 110 29.45 15.71 -5.69
C VAL A 110 30.55 16.55 -5.06
N ARG A 111 31.82 16.31 -5.42
CA ARG A 111 32.94 17.12 -4.93
C ARG A 111 32.80 18.60 -5.32
N ALA A 112 32.45 18.89 -6.58
CA ALA A 112 32.27 20.26 -7.05
C ALA A 112 31.16 20.98 -6.27
N TRP A 113 30.02 20.31 -6.04
CA TRP A 113 28.94 20.87 -5.23
C TRP A 113 29.34 21.07 -3.76
N MET A 114 30.02 20.10 -3.14
CA MET A 114 30.43 20.21 -1.72
C MET A 114 31.52 21.27 -1.47
N GLN A 115 32.30 21.63 -2.49
CA GLN A 115 33.30 22.71 -2.44
C GLN A 115 32.72 24.10 -2.71
N SER A 116 31.49 24.17 -3.23
CA SER A 116 30.80 25.42 -3.48
C SER A 116 29.80 25.72 -2.36
N PRO A 117 29.94 26.83 -1.62
CA PRO A 117 29.07 27.12 -0.47
C PRO A 117 27.57 27.05 -0.81
N ALA A 118 27.13 27.68 -1.90
CA ALA A 118 25.73 27.70 -2.30
C ALA A 118 25.18 26.29 -2.65
N HIS A 119 25.95 25.49 -3.39
CA HIS A 119 25.52 24.13 -3.73
C HIS A 119 25.55 23.19 -2.51
N ARG A 120 26.55 23.35 -1.63
CA ARG A 120 26.65 22.62 -0.37
C ARG A 120 25.44 22.90 0.53
N ASP A 121 25.02 24.16 0.63
CA ASP A 121 23.86 24.56 1.43
C ASP A 121 22.58 23.85 0.94
N ASN A 122 22.42 23.66 -0.37
CA ASN A 122 21.32 22.88 -0.94
C ASN A 122 21.40 21.39 -0.54
N LEU A 123 22.57 20.74 -0.73
CA LEU A 123 22.74 19.31 -0.43
C LEU A 123 22.58 19.00 1.06
N LEU A 124 22.96 19.94 1.94
CA LEU A 124 22.87 19.79 3.40
C LEU A 124 21.63 20.46 4.00
N ASN A 125 20.66 20.85 3.17
CA ASN A 125 19.40 21.38 3.67
C ASN A 125 18.58 20.26 4.32
N ALA A 126 18.38 20.35 5.64
CA ALA A 126 17.62 19.37 6.43
C ALA A 126 16.11 19.32 6.10
N ARG A 127 15.58 20.34 5.42
CA ARG A 127 14.16 20.39 5.03
C ARG A 127 13.85 19.53 3.81
N LEU A 128 14.84 19.23 2.98
CA LEU A 128 14.69 18.44 1.78
C LEU A 128 14.75 16.96 2.14
N ARG A 129 13.89 16.17 1.51
CA ARG A 129 13.70 14.74 1.82
C ARG A 129 13.79 13.86 0.59
N GLU A 130 13.72 14.44 -0.60
CA GLU A 130 13.69 13.70 -1.85
C GLU A 130 14.65 14.31 -2.87
N ILE A 131 15.16 13.47 -3.75
CA ILE A 131 16.13 13.85 -4.78
C ILE A 131 15.91 13.07 -6.07
N GLY A 132 16.12 13.74 -7.19
CA GLY A 132 16.29 13.12 -8.49
C GLY A 132 17.54 13.67 -9.17
N VAL A 133 18.28 12.81 -9.86
CA VAL A 133 19.48 13.20 -10.59
C VAL A 133 19.31 12.90 -12.08
N GLY A 134 19.80 13.82 -12.90
CA GLY A 134 19.86 13.69 -14.35
C GLY A 134 21.29 13.86 -14.85
N PHE A 135 21.72 12.97 -15.74
CA PHE A 135 23.05 13.00 -16.33
C PHE A 135 22.96 12.87 -17.85
N ALA A 136 23.39 13.91 -18.58
CA ALA A 136 23.57 13.87 -20.02
C ALA A 136 25.04 14.09 -20.42
N LEU A 137 25.48 13.39 -21.48
CA LEU A 137 26.79 13.53 -22.12
C LEU A 137 26.60 13.80 -23.62
N SER A 138 27.38 14.72 -24.18
CA SER A 138 27.51 14.90 -25.63
C SER A 138 28.46 13.87 -26.26
N ALA A 139 28.47 13.80 -27.60
CA ALA A 139 29.47 13.06 -28.37
C ALA A 139 30.92 13.55 -28.14
N SER A 140 31.09 14.82 -27.77
CA SER A 140 32.38 15.42 -27.43
C SER A 140 32.73 15.31 -25.94
N ASN A 141 32.02 14.45 -25.19
CA ASN A 141 32.18 14.25 -23.75
C ASN A 141 31.96 15.52 -22.90
N ARG A 142 31.15 16.45 -23.40
CA ARG A 142 30.61 17.56 -22.60
C ARG A 142 29.50 16.97 -21.73
N GLY A 143 29.70 16.97 -20.42
CA GLY A 143 28.69 16.52 -19.46
C GLY A 143 27.89 17.65 -18.82
N TYR A 144 26.65 17.33 -18.47
CA TYR A 144 25.80 18.17 -17.64
C TYR A 144 25.08 17.27 -16.63
N ILE A 145 25.26 17.57 -15.35
CA ILE A 145 24.68 16.80 -14.24
C ILE A 145 23.83 17.73 -13.41
N VAL A 146 22.60 17.30 -13.12
CA VAL A 146 21.59 18.06 -12.38
C VAL A 146 21.12 17.21 -11.22
N ALA A 147 21.01 17.80 -10.03
CA ALA A 147 20.35 17.22 -8.87
C ALA A 147 19.19 18.14 -8.45
N ASP A 148 17.98 17.65 -8.61
CA ASP A 148 16.74 18.28 -8.19
C ASP A 148 16.38 17.75 -6.80
N LEU A 149 16.32 18.63 -5.80
CA LEU A 149 15.97 18.29 -4.42
C LEU A 149 14.64 18.94 -4.06
N ALA A 150 13.76 18.19 -3.40
CA ALA A 150 12.48 18.71 -2.96
C ALA A 150 12.00 18.11 -1.63
N VAL A 151 10.91 18.68 -1.12
CA VAL A 151 10.08 18.06 -0.11
C VAL A 151 8.63 18.12 -0.53
N ASP A 152 7.99 16.96 -0.52
CA ASP A 152 6.56 16.86 -0.30
C ASP A 152 6.35 16.80 1.22
N THR A 153 5.72 17.82 1.79
CA THR A 153 5.55 17.89 3.26
C THR A 153 4.64 16.79 3.76
N GLU A 154 3.77 16.30 2.89
CA GLU A 154 2.73 15.31 3.17
C GLU A 154 3.28 13.86 3.06
N TYR A 155 4.53 13.69 2.60
CA TYR A 155 5.21 12.41 2.43
C TYR A 155 6.42 12.29 3.38
N ALA A 156 6.47 11.18 4.11
CA ALA A 156 7.56 10.76 4.97
C ALA A 156 8.18 9.48 4.39
N PRO A 157 9.39 9.54 3.80
CA PRO A 157 10.01 8.37 3.17
C PRO A 157 10.65 7.41 4.18
N VAL A 158 10.99 6.23 3.68
CA VAL A 158 11.99 5.32 4.28
C VAL A 158 13.17 5.23 3.32
N VAL A 159 14.40 5.10 3.83
CA VAL A 159 15.61 4.95 3.01
C VAL A 159 16.44 3.77 3.51
N ILE A 160 16.81 2.87 2.62
CA ILE A 160 17.71 1.73 2.88
C ILE A 160 19.14 2.14 2.54
N GLU A 161 20.08 1.91 3.46
CA GLU A 161 21.53 2.05 3.21
C GLU A 161 21.95 3.35 2.51
N ASN A 162 21.31 4.48 2.87
CA ASN A 162 21.61 5.78 2.26
C ASN A 162 21.44 5.78 0.72
N GLU A 163 20.43 5.08 0.19
CA GLU A 163 20.21 4.88 -1.26
C GLU A 163 21.38 4.14 -1.95
N ALA A 164 22.03 3.20 -1.27
CA ALA A 164 23.01 2.33 -1.91
C ALA A 164 22.32 1.50 -3.02
N LEU A 165 22.97 1.39 -4.18
CA LEU A 165 22.42 0.64 -5.33
C LEU A 165 22.31 -0.85 -5.03
N SER A 166 23.27 -1.39 -4.28
CA SER A 166 23.32 -2.80 -3.90
C SER A 166 24.00 -3.02 -2.56
N THR A 167 23.76 -4.19 -1.97
CA THR A 167 24.43 -4.66 -0.76
C THR A 167 24.73 -6.16 -0.84
N SER A 168 25.91 -6.57 -0.38
CA SER A 168 26.24 -7.99 -0.17
C SER A 168 25.87 -8.48 1.23
N SER A 169 25.43 -7.58 2.11
CA SER A 169 24.94 -7.90 3.45
C SER A 169 23.42 -7.98 3.45
N ARG A 170 22.88 -9.08 4.01
CA ARG A 170 21.45 -9.20 4.30
C ARG A 170 21.02 -8.27 5.43
N GLN A 171 21.94 -7.90 6.32
CA GLN A 171 21.68 -6.94 7.37
C GLN A 171 21.83 -5.54 6.79
N VAL A 172 20.71 -4.81 6.70
CA VAL A 172 20.66 -3.43 6.21
C VAL A 172 20.17 -2.47 7.29
N ASN A 173 20.50 -1.20 7.17
CA ASN A 173 19.98 -0.12 8.00
C ASN A 173 18.86 0.62 7.27
N LEU A 174 17.78 0.87 8.00
CA LEU A 174 16.65 1.68 7.57
C LEU A 174 16.69 3.03 8.27
N TYR A 175 16.53 4.11 7.50
CA TYR A 175 16.17 5.42 8.02
C TYR A 175 14.69 5.67 7.76
N ILE A 176 13.90 5.89 8.82
CA ILE A 176 12.45 6.04 8.78
C ILE A 176 12.12 7.48 9.19
N TYR A 177 11.54 8.26 8.28
CA TYR A 177 11.12 9.62 8.60
C TYR A 177 9.86 9.63 9.47
N ASN A 178 9.84 10.45 10.51
CA ASN A 178 8.63 10.62 11.31
C ASN A 178 7.65 11.55 10.57
N PRO A 179 6.38 11.13 10.42
CA PRO A 179 5.30 11.94 9.84
C PRO A 179 5.19 13.38 10.38
N ALA A 180 5.23 13.59 11.71
CA ALA A 180 4.86 14.88 12.30
C ALA A 180 6.02 15.80 12.69
N THR A 181 7.28 15.37 12.54
CA THR A 181 8.42 16.29 12.74
C THR A 181 8.58 17.28 11.59
N SER A 182 7.70 17.24 10.58
CA SER A 182 7.62 18.27 9.55
C SER A 182 6.22 18.87 9.47
N PRO A 183 6.14 20.20 9.28
CA PRO A 183 4.92 21.00 9.48
C PRO A 183 3.83 20.80 8.41
N GLY A 184 3.73 19.63 7.78
CA GLY A 184 2.82 19.48 6.65
C GLY A 184 2.45 18.06 6.27
N ILE A 185 2.26 17.14 7.24
CA ILE A 185 1.28 16.07 7.05
C ILE A 185 -0.01 16.49 7.76
N LYS A 186 -0.90 17.19 7.06
CA LYS A 186 -2.14 17.72 7.67
C LYS A 186 -3.03 16.58 8.18
N GLY A 187 -3.20 16.49 9.49
CA GLY A 187 -4.06 15.49 10.11
C GLY A 187 -3.41 14.11 10.26
N LEU A 188 -2.08 14.00 10.29
CA LEU A 188 -1.37 12.82 10.83
C LEU A 188 -0.41 13.28 11.94
N GLY A 189 -0.49 12.63 13.10
CA GLY A 189 0.35 12.90 14.26
C GLY A 189 1.71 12.20 14.16
N SER A 190 2.56 12.39 15.19
CA SER A 190 3.84 11.70 15.26
C SER A 190 3.61 10.20 15.30
N ALA A 191 4.35 9.46 14.49
CA ALA A 191 4.34 8.01 14.58
C ALA A 191 4.79 7.57 15.98
N VAL A 192 3.99 6.71 16.61
CA VAL A 192 4.27 6.10 17.91
C VAL A 192 4.64 4.63 17.76
N GLU A 193 4.14 3.99 16.71
CA GLU A 193 4.41 2.58 16.38
C GLU A 193 4.66 2.41 14.88
N MET A 194 5.30 1.31 14.53
CA MET A 194 5.59 0.91 13.16
C MET A 194 5.52 -0.62 12.97
N MET A 195 5.35 -1.05 11.73
CA MET A 195 5.53 -2.40 11.22
C MET A 195 6.54 -2.33 10.06
N ILE A 196 7.36 -3.36 9.92
CA ILE A 196 8.37 -3.47 8.86
C ILE A 196 8.24 -4.85 8.23
N SER A 197 8.20 -4.93 6.90
CA SER A 197 8.10 -6.21 6.17
C SER A 197 8.61 -6.09 4.73
N GLU A 198 9.02 -7.22 4.13
CA GLU A 198 9.17 -7.34 2.67
C GLU A 198 7.85 -7.70 1.96
N ASN A 199 6.79 -7.96 2.74
CA ASN A 199 5.43 -8.17 2.25
C ASN A 199 4.63 -6.86 2.33
N PRO A 200 4.11 -6.33 1.20
CA PRO A 200 3.34 -5.08 1.17
C PRO A 200 2.02 -5.14 1.96
N ASP A 201 1.50 -6.33 2.27
CA ASP A 201 0.29 -6.52 3.08
C ASP A 201 0.58 -6.57 4.59
N PHE A 202 1.85 -6.62 5.00
CA PHE A 202 2.26 -6.72 6.41
C PHE A 202 1.66 -7.91 7.17
N ILE A 203 1.23 -8.98 6.48
CA ILE A 203 0.60 -10.17 7.09
C ILE A 203 1.52 -10.93 8.04
N ASP A 204 2.83 -10.73 7.88
CA ASP A 204 3.92 -11.33 8.65
C ASP A 204 4.52 -10.36 9.68
N ALA A 205 4.02 -9.13 9.75
CA ALA A 205 4.54 -8.08 10.62
C ALA A 205 3.68 -7.87 11.86
N VAL A 206 4.31 -7.35 12.91
CA VAL A 206 3.64 -6.95 14.16
C VAL A 206 4.00 -5.50 14.48
N TRP A 207 3.07 -4.80 15.15
CA TRP A 207 3.31 -3.45 15.62
C TRP A 207 4.41 -3.45 16.68
N GLN A 208 5.37 -2.55 16.51
CA GLN A 208 6.46 -2.30 17.45
C GLN A 208 6.60 -0.78 17.68
N PRO A 209 7.22 -0.35 18.78
CA PRO A 209 7.50 1.07 19.01
C PRO A 209 8.24 1.72 17.84
N TYR A 210 7.84 2.94 17.48
CA TYR A 210 8.49 3.70 16.41
C TYR A 210 9.95 4.02 16.77
N THR A 211 10.85 3.80 15.81
CA THR A 211 12.23 4.32 15.85
C THR A 211 12.60 4.95 14.52
N THR A 212 13.46 5.98 14.56
CA THR A 212 13.93 6.67 13.35
C THR A 212 14.96 5.86 12.56
N GLU A 213 15.74 5.03 13.24
CA GLU A 213 16.69 4.11 12.61
C GLU A 213 16.56 2.73 13.22
N THR A 214 16.68 1.71 12.37
CA THR A 214 16.68 0.31 12.80
C THR A 214 17.34 -0.58 11.75
N GLY A 215 17.88 -1.71 12.20
CA GLY A 215 18.37 -2.76 11.30
C GLY A 215 17.23 -3.64 10.79
N TRP A 216 17.36 -4.13 9.56
CA TRP A 216 16.46 -5.11 8.95
C TRP A 216 17.25 -6.25 8.30
N LEU A 217 16.69 -7.46 8.34
CA LEU A 217 17.29 -8.65 7.74
C LEU A 217 16.52 -9.02 6.47
N LEU A 218 17.17 -8.86 5.32
CA LEU A 218 16.61 -9.21 4.00
C LEU A 218 16.46 -10.73 3.83
N SER A 219 15.50 -11.15 3.02
CA SER A 219 15.35 -12.53 2.54
C SER A 219 16.60 -13.03 1.78
N GLU A 220 16.77 -14.36 1.72
CA GLU A 220 18.03 -15.01 1.31
C GLU A 220 18.36 -14.91 -0.17
N ASP A 221 17.35 -14.83 -1.04
CA ASP A 221 17.56 -14.89 -2.48
C ASP A 221 18.22 -13.61 -3.01
N GLU A 222 19.18 -13.72 -3.92
CA GLU A 222 19.74 -12.57 -4.63
C GLU A 222 18.67 -11.84 -5.46
N GLY A 223 18.79 -10.51 -5.57
CA GLY A 223 17.91 -9.69 -6.39
C GLY A 223 17.34 -8.48 -5.67
N TRP A 224 16.35 -7.84 -6.30
CA TRP A 224 15.65 -6.70 -5.71
C TRP A 224 14.91 -7.08 -4.44
N LYS A 225 15.15 -6.30 -3.39
CA LYS A 225 14.46 -6.38 -2.11
C LYS A 225 13.76 -5.07 -1.84
N THR A 226 12.46 -5.12 -1.58
CA THR A 226 11.66 -3.97 -1.19
C THR A 226 11.27 -4.12 0.27
N VAL A 227 11.61 -3.12 1.09
CA VAL A 227 11.19 -3.07 2.49
C VAL A 227 10.12 -2.02 2.64
N TYR A 228 8.97 -2.44 3.15
CA TYR A 228 7.83 -1.61 3.47
C TYR A 228 7.84 -1.27 4.96
N VAL A 229 7.54 -0.01 5.27
CA VAL A 229 7.36 0.47 6.64
C VAL A 229 5.99 1.10 6.75
N LYS A 230 5.16 0.55 7.64
CA LYS A 230 3.85 1.11 8.00
C LYS A 230 3.96 1.73 9.37
N THR A 231 3.67 3.01 9.49
CA THR A 231 3.64 3.75 10.76
C THR A 231 2.21 3.99 11.20
N ARG A 232 1.99 4.13 12.51
CA ARG A 232 0.73 4.67 13.06
C ARG A 232 0.99 5.71 14.14
N ASP A 233 0.13 6.70 14.20
CA ASP A 233 0.13 7.70 15.26
C ASP A 233 -0.76 7.28 16.45
N ALA A 234 -0.83 8.14 17.47
CA ALA A 234 -1.63 7.90 18.68
C ALA A 234 -3.15 7.78 18.41
N LEU A 235 -3.63 8.26 17.26
CA LEU A 235 -5.04 8.16 16.86
C LEU A 235 -5.30 6.94 15.97
N GLY A 236 -4.28 6.09 15.74
CA GLY A 236 -4.39 4.90 14.90
C GLY A 236 -4.39 5.18 13.41
N ARG A 237 -4.12 6.43 12.98
CA ARG A 237 -3.99 6.77 11.56
C ARG A 237 -2.67 6.23 11.03
N THR A 238 -2.70 5.59 9.86
CA THR A 238 -1.55 4.88 9.31
C THR A 238 -0.90 5.60 8.14
N ALA A 239 0.39 5.34 7.92
CA ALA A 239 1.08 5.70 6.69
C ALA A 239 2.09 4.63 6.26
N VAL A 240 2.23 4.35 4.96
CA VAL A 240 3.09 3.32 4.38
C VAL A 240 4.11 3.94 3.42
N ALA A 241 5.39 3.72 3.67
CA ALA A 241 6.47 4.07 2.75
C ALA A 241 7.32 2.83 2.43
N SER A 242 8.03 2.86 1.31
CA SER A 242 8.94 1.79 0.94
C SER A 242 10.18 2.30 0.22
N ASP A 243 11.21 1.49 0.28
CA ASP A 243 12.43 1.65 -0.50
C ASP A 243 12.95 0.28 -0.92
N SER A 244 13.82 0.26 -1.92
CA SER A 244 14.35 -0.96 -2.51
C SER A 244 15.86 -0.93 -2.68
N ILE A 245 16.48 -2.07 -2.45
CA ILE A 245 17.91 -2.28 -2.66
C ILE A 245 18.12 -3.59 -3.41
N TYR A 246 19.16 -3.66 -4.25
CA TYR A 246 19.56 -4.91 -4.84
C TYR A 246 20.45 -5.70 -3.86
N PHE A 247 19.99 -6.85 -3.39
CA PHE A 247 20.83 -7.76 -2.62
C PHE A 247 21.69 -8.58 -3.59
N GLY A 248 23.01 -8.40 -3.54
CA GLY A 248 24.01 -9.00 -4.43
C GLY A 248 25.32 -8.20 -4.44
N GLU A 249 26.41 -8.75 -4.98
CA GLU A 249 27.72 -8.07 -5.00
C GLU A 249 27.69 -6.76 -5.79
N SER A 250 26.93 -6.73 -6.89
CA SER A 250 26.75 -5.54 -7.72
C SER A 250 25.41 -5.58 -8.44
N LEU A 251 24.75 -4.43 -8.56
CA LEU A 251 23.53 -4.29 -9.37
C LEU A 251 23.83 -4.46 -10.88
N PRO A 252 23.28 -5.49 -11.55
CA PRO A 252 23.42 -5.65 -13.00
C PRO A 252 22.77 -4.51 -13.79
N LEU A 253 23.37 -4.12 -14.92
CA LEU A 253 22.86 -3.00 -15.73
C LEU A 253 21.48 -3.27 -16.34
N ASP A 254 21.17 -4.52 -16.64
CA ASP A 254 19.88 -4.98 -17.17
C ASP A 254 18.80 -5.08 -16.08
N ALA A 255 19.19 -5.05 -14.80
CA ALA A 255 18.28 -5.00 -13.66
C ALA A 255 17.94 -3.56 -13.20
N LEU A 256 18.56 -2.52 -13.79
CA LEU A 256 18.28 -1.12 -13.47
C LEU A 256 16.88 -0.71 -13.94
N THR A 257 16.00 -0.39 -13.00
CA THR A 257 14.65 0.12 -13.29
C THR A 257 14.34 1.33 -12.42
N LEU A 258 13.27 2.07 -12.75
CA LEU A 258 12.74 3.15 -11.92
C LEU A 258 11.81 2.65 -10.80
N ASP A 259 11.63 1.33 -10.64
CA ASP A 259 10.62 0.77 -9.74
C ASP A 259 10.98 0.91 -8.27
N GLY A 260 12.29 1.04 -7.98
CA GLY A 260 12.80 1.36 -6.65
C GLY A 260 12.68 2.83 -6.27
N ALA A 261 12.22 3.73 -7.14
CA ALA A 261 12.08 5.16 -6.83
C ALA A 261 10.74 5.46 -6.15
N SER A 262 10.72 6.44 -5.24
CA SER A 262 9.45 7.04 -4.80
C SER A 262 8.76 7.72 -5.99
N TYR A 263 7.43 7.77 -5.97
CA TYR A 263 6.65 8.46 -7.01
C TYR A 263 5.37 9.09 -6.45
N PHE A 264 4.71 9.93 -7.23
CA PHE A 264 3.37 10.46 -6.90
C PHE A 264 2.28 9.50 -7.34
N ASP A 265 1.46 9.05 -6.39
CA ASP A 265 0.22 8.32 -6.69
C ASP A 265 -1.00 9.22 -6.52
N VAL A 266 -1.91 9.16 -7.49
CA VAL A 266 -3.09 10.02 -7.58
C VAL A 266 -4.36 9.38 -7.02
N GLY A 267 -4.29 8.14 -6.53
CA GLY A 267 -5.40 7.47 -5.87
C GLY A 267 -5.20 5.97 -5.71
N LEU A 268 -6.30 5.25 -5.52
CA LEU A 268 -6.33 3.79 -5.45
C LEU A 268 -6.96 3.23 -6.72
N ARG A 269 -6.28 2.26 -7.34
CA ARG A 269 -6.88 1.40 -8.35
C ARG A 269 -7.11 0.03 -7.73
N LEU A 270 -8.35 -0.23 -7.32
CA LEU A 270 -8.76 -1.52 -6.82
C LEU A 270 -9.14 -2.40 -8.02
N GLN A 271 -8.17 -3.17 -8.51
CA GLN A 271 -8.39 -4.07 -9.64
C GLN A 271 -9.37 -5.20 -9.29
N ARG A 272 -9.39 -5.59 -8.02
CA ARG A 272 -10.37 -6.50 -7.43
C ARG A 272 -10.79 -5.93 -6.09
N MET A 273 -12.05 -6.14 -5.74
CA MET A 273 -12.53 -5.89 -4.39
C MET A 273 -13.37 -7.08 -3.96
N GLU A 274 -12.87 -7.82 -2.98
CA GLU A 274 -13.57 -8.97 -2.39
C GLU A 274 -14.57 -8.45 -1.35
N ALA A 275 -15.61 -7.77 -1.83
CA ALA A 275 -16.62 -7.16 -0.97
C ALA A 275 -17.76 -8.13 -0.60
N GLY A 276 -17.82 -9.35 -1.15
CA GLY A 276 -18.91 -10.30 -0.90
C GLY A 276 -20.30 -9.66 -1.14
N ASP A 277 -21.21 -9.79 -0.18
CA ASP A 277 -22.56 -9.22 -0.20
C ASP A 277 -22.63 -7.73 0.19
N TRP A 278 -21.50 -7.03 0.22
CA TRP A 278 -21.45 -5.61 0.51
C TRP A 278 -21.44 -4.82 -0.81
N PRO A 279 -22.58 -4.23 -1.24
CA PRO A 279 -22.71 -3.59 -2.55
C PRO A 279 -22.02 -2.21 -2.64
N GLN A 280 -21.61 -1.64 -1.51
CA GLN A 280 -21.05 -0.30 -1.43
C GLN A 280 -19.80 -0.26 -0.54
N VAL A 281 -18.89 0.65 -0.87
CA VAL A 281 -17.67 0.94 -0.11
C VAL A 281 -17.49 2.44 0.06
N GLN A 282 -16.91 2.85 1.18
CA GLN A 282 -16.42 4.20 1.40
C GLN A 282 -14.95 4.16 1.75
N PHE A 283 -14.23 5.25 1.46
CA PHE A 283 -12.83 5.40 1.78
C PHE A 283 -12.62 6.52 2.80
N SER A 284 -11.78 6.28 3.80
CA SER A 284 -11.43 7.27 4.80
C SER A 284 -10.79 8.47 4.14
N LEU A 285 -11.16 9.68 4.58
CA LEU A 285 -10.55 10.92 4.14
C LEU A 285 -9.32 11.31 4.98
N GLY A 286 -8.81 10.38 5.80
CA GLY A 286 -7.60 10.57 6.60
C GLY A 286 -7.72 11.64 7.69
N TRP A 287 -8.93 11.93 8.16
CA TRP A 287 -9.19 12.89 9.23
C TRP A 287 -9.94 12.22 10.38
N VAL A 288 -9.43 12.46 11.59
CA VAL A 288 -10.01 12.05 12.87
C VAL A 288 -9.95 13.28 13.75
N GLY A 289 -11.11 13.77 14.18
CA GLY A 289 -11.20 14.84 15.16
C GLY A 289 -11.65 14.26 16.50
N ASP A 290 -10.70 14.10 17.41
CA ASP A 290 -10.91 13.66 18.79
C ASP A 290 -10.61 14.81 19.77
N ASP A 291 -10.66 14.54 21.07
CA ASP A 291 -10.43 15.57 22.09
C ASP A 291 -8.97 16.03 22.21
N SER A 292 -8.04 15.40 21.50
CA SER A 292 -6.64 15.83 21.35
C SER A 292 -6.46 16.88 20.23
N ASP A 293 -7.43 17.00 19.31
CA ASP A 293 -7.38 17.98 18.23
C ASP A 293 -7.42 19.42 18.80
N PRO A 294 -6.51 20.33 18.36
CA PRO A 294 -6.52 21.74 18.79
C PRO A 294 -7.84 22.47 18.56
N ASN A 295 -8.66 22.00 17.62
CA ASN A 295 -9.95 22.57 17.24
C ASN A 295 -11.12 21.95 18.00
N PHE A 296 -10.88 20.93 18.83
CA PHE A 296 -11.91 20.34 19.67
C PHE A 296 -12.21 21.26 20.86
N ALA A 297 -13.42 21.80 20.89
CA ALA A 297 -13.87 22.73 21.92
C ALA A 297 -15.13 22.22 22.61
N PHE A 298 -15.23 22.45 23.92
CA PHE A 298 -16.39 22.13 24.73
C PHE A 298 -16.55 23.13 25.89
N ALA A 299 -17.78 23.29 26.39
CA ALA A 299 -18.06 24.15 27.54
C ALA A 299 -17.85 23.41 28.86
N SER A 300 -16.95 23.91 29.72
CA SER A 300 -16.45 23.20 30.91
C SER A 300 -17.41 23.09 32.09
N THR A 301 -18.57 23.76 32.08
CA THR A 301 -19.49 23.75 33.24
C THR A 301 -20.25 22.44 33.41
N SER A 302 -20.36 21.63 32.35
CA SER A 302 -21.04 20.34 32.34
C SER A 302 -20.28 19.26 31.56
N ALA A 303 -19.00 19.52 31.23
CA ALA A 303 -18.17 18.62 30.45
C ALA A 303 -16.74 18.55 31.02
N SER A 304 -16.17 17.36 30.98
CA SER A 304 -14.81 17.08 31.47
C SER A 304 -14.13 16.08 30.54
N ARG A 305 -12.85 16.30 30.25
CA ARG A 305 -12.00 15.26 29.67
C ARG A 305 -11.81 14.12 30.67
N VAL A 306 -11.90 12.89 30.18
CA VAL A 306 -11.72 11.67 30.96
C VAL A 306 -10.76 10.74 30.23
N GLU A 307 -9.93 10.03 30.99
CA GLU A 307 -9.16 8.90 30.46
C GLU A 307 -10.12 7.75 30.16
N ASP A 308 -10.07 7.24 28.94
CA ASP A 308 -10.95 6.18 28.48
C ASP A 308 -10.20 5.31 27.47
N ARG A 309 -9.81 4.10 27.88
CA ARG A 309 -9.00 3.20 27.04
C ARG A 309 -9.70 2.72 25.78
N GLU A 310 -11.03 2.83 25.74
CA GLU A 310 -11.82 2.47 24.57
C GLU A 310 -11.99 3.65 23.60
N ALA A 311 -11.62 4.86 24.02
CA ALA A 311 -11.62 6.05 23.17
C ALA A 311 -10.44 6.04 22.19
N ILE A 312 -10.64 6.61 21.02
CA ILE A 312 -9.54 6.88 20.08
C ILE A 312 -8.61 7.90 20.75
N GLY A 313 -7.30 7.66 20.71
CA GLY A 313 -6.33 8.50 21.44
C GLY A 313 -6.30 8.27 22.96
N GLY A 314 -7.21 7.47 23.52
CA GLY A 314 -7.24 7.09 24.94
C GLY A 314 -7.90 8.10 25.88
N THR A 315 -8.47 9.18 25.34
CA THR A 315 -9.23 10.19 26.08
C THR A 315 -10.54 10.52 25.38
N ALA A 316 -11.50 11.02 26.14
CA ALA A 316 -12.79 11.44 25.61
C ALA A 316 -13.39 12.58 26.45
N VAL A 317 -14.44 13.23 25.95
CA VAL A 317 -15.17 14.25 26.70
C VAL A 317 -16.50 13.70 27.20
N ARG A 318 -16.61 13.61 28.52
CA ARG A 318 -17.85 13.21 29.21
C ARG A 318 -18.69 14.45 29.54
N LEU A 319 -19.96 14.42 29.17
CA LEU A 319 -20.94 15.49 29.43
C LEU A 319 -22.05 14.99 30.35
N THR A 320 -22.20 15.64 31.51
CA THR A 320 -23.25 15.35 32.52
C THR A 320 -24.30 16.45 32.49
N GLY A 321 -25.23 16.37 31.53
CA GLY A 321 -26.29 17.35 31.30
C GLY A 321 -26.14 18.11 29.98
N ALA A 322 -26.88 19.21 29.82
CA ALA A 322 -26.85 20.00 28.59
C ALA A 322 -25.45 20.55 28.34
N GLY A 323 -24.89 20.23 27.17
CA GLY A 323 -23.53 20.57 26.83
C GLY A 323 -23.30 20.50 25.33
N VAL A 324 -22.24 21.16 24.88
CA VAL A 324 -21.91 21.27 23.46
C VAL A 324 -20.45 20.93 23.25
N VAL A 325 -20.20 20.06 22.28
CA VAL A 325 -18.89 19.80 21.71
C VAL A 325 -18.89 20.31 20.26
N THR A 326 -17.80 20.95 19.85
CA THR A 326 -17.58 21.41 18.48
C THR A 326 -16.17 21.08 18.03
N LEU A 327 -16.04 20.68 16.77
CA LEU A 327 -14.77 20.48 16.07
C LEU A 327 -14.96 20.81 14.58
N TRP A 328 -13.89 21.12 13.85
CA TRP A 328 -14.00 21.50 12.44
C TRP A 328 -12.86 20.95 11.60
N ALA A 329 -13.16 20.73 10.32
CA ALA A 329 -12.19 20.36 9.28
C ALA A 329 -12.08 21.49 8.24
N SER A 330 -10.95 21.56 7.54
CA SER A 330 -10.61 22.61 6.57
C SER A 330 -10.03 22.05 5.27
N ASP A 331 -9.55 22.94 4.41
CA ASP A 331 -8.95 22.61 3.11
C ASP A 331 -9.94 21.81 2.26
N TYR A 332 -9.48 20.77 1.57
CA TYR A 332 -10.32 19.95 0.71
C TYR A 332 -11.48 19.30 1.50
N LEU A 333 -11.31 18.97 2.80
CA LEU A 333 -12.36 18.34 3.61
C LEU A 333 -13.57 19.27 3.82
N ALA A 334 -13.37 20.58 3.73
CA ALA A 334 -14.44 21.56 3.88
C ALA A 334 -15.36 21.63 2.65
N THR A 335 -14.92 21.17 1.48
CA THR A 335 -15.66 21.26 0.22
C THR A 335 -16.08 19.90 -0.33
N LEU A 336 -15.57 18.80 0.23
CA LEU A 336 -15.91 17.45 -0.21
C LEU A 336 -17.23 16.92 0.38
N PRO A 337 -18.13 16.42 -0.48
CA PRO A 337 -19.20 15.53 -0.04
C PRO A 337 -18.65 14.28 0.65
N GLY A 338 -19.36 13.81 1.68
CA GLY A 338 -18.92 12.65 2.43
C GLY A 338 -19.90 12.24 3.52
N VAL A 339 -19.43 11.36 4.40
CA VAL A 339 -20.18 10.86 5.55
C VAL A 339 -19.34 11.03 6.80
N ALA A 340 -19.91 11.70 7.79
CA ALA A 340 -19.29 11.86 9.11
C ALA A 340 -19.81 10.78 10.06
N TYR A 341 -18.89 10.13 10.77
CA TYR A 341 -19.19 9.11 11.77
C TYR A 341 -18.89 9.67 13.16
N PHE A 342 -19.93 9.93 13.93
CA PHE A 342 -19.83 10.43 15.30
C PHE A 342 -19.76 9.25 16.27
N ARG A 343 -18.63 9.09 16.98
CA ARG A 343 -18.40 8.01 17.95
C ARG A 343 -18.72 8.49 19.36
N LEU A 344 -19.76 7.89 19.96
CA LEU A 344 -20.34 8.31 21.24
C LEU A 344 -20.68 7.09 22.09
N LYS A 345 -20.76 7.25 23.41
CA LYS A 345 -21.45 6.30 24.30
C LYS A 345 -22.37 7.02 25.27
N VAL A 346 -23.37 6.29 25.76
CA VAL A 346 -24.35 6.78 26.74
C VAL A 346 -24.32 5.91 28.00
N ASN A 347 -24.59 6.49 29.16
CA ASN A 347 -24.69 5.74 30.41
C ASN A 347 -25.98 4.91 30.53
N ASP A 348 -27.05 5.29 29.83
CA ASP A 348 -28.35 4.63 29.81
C ASP A 348 -28.90 4.56 28.38
N ASN A 349 -29.10 3.34 27.89
CA ASN A 349 -29.69 3.06 26.59
C ASN A 349 -31.16 2.61 26.65
N ALA A 350 -31.83 2.64 27.80
CA ALA A 350 -33.24 2.26 27.92
C ALA A 350 -34.19 3.41 27.52
N THR A 351 -33.74 4.66 27.57
CA THR A 351 -34.60 5.83 27.37
C THR A 351 -34.97 6.07 25.91
N ALA A 352 -36.26 6.33 25.65
CA ALA A 352 -36.74 6.79 24.34
C ALA A 352 -36.53 8.30 24.12
N GLN A 353 -36.00 9.01 25.12
CA GLN A 353 -35.71 10.44 25.01
C GLN A 353 -34.47 10.70 24.17
N THR A 354 -34.45 11.84 23.49
CA THR A 354 -33.23 12.35 22.84
C THR A 354 -32.15 12.61 23.88
N VAL A 355 -30.96 12.10 23.61
CA VAL A 355 -29.75 12.31 24.42
C VAL A 355 -28.72 13.18 23.69
N ALA A 356 -28.73 13.20 22.35
CA ALA A 356 -27.85 14.06 21.57
C ALA A 356 -28.48 14.52 20.25
N LYS A 357 -28.07 15.70 19.78
CA LYS A 357 -28.31 16.20 18.42
C LYS A 357 -26.96 16.42 17.74
N LEU A 358 -26.73 15.65 16.69
CA LEU A 358 -25.49 15.63 15.91
C LEU A 358 -25.70 16.49 14.67
N ARG A 359 -24.88 17.53 14.52
CA ARG A 359 -25.03 18.55 13.49
C ARG A 359 -23.77 18.67 12.67
N ILE A 360 -23.97 18.90 11.38
CA ILE A 360 -22.91 19.29 10.45
C ILE A 360 -23.28 20.68 9.94
N LEU A 361 -22.40 21.65 10.16
CA LEU A 361 -22.63 23.06 9.89
C LEU A 361 -21.66 23.54 8.82
N GLY A 362 -22.19 24.15 7.78
CA GLY A 362 -21.43 24.95 6.82
C GLY A 362 -21.41 26.42 7.24
N PRO A 363 -20.67 27.28 6.53
CA PRO A 363 -20.57 28.71 6.85
C PRO A 363 -21.91 29.44 6.79
N ARG A 364 -22.87 28.95 6.00
CA ARG A 364 -24.13 29.65 5.70
C ARG A 364 -25.38 28.95 6.21
N ARG A 365 -25.30 27.65 6.56
CA ARG A 365 -26.45 26.82 6.91
C ARG A 365 -26.05 25.55 7.68
N GLU A 366 -27.04 24.96 8.34
CA GLU A 366 -26.94 23.56 8.79
C GLU A 366 -27.02 22.66 7.56
N LEU A 367 -26.00 21.81 7.36
CA LEU A 367 -25.87 20.88 6.24
C LEU A 367 -26.62 19.59 6.53
N ALA A 368 -26.55 19.10 7.76
CA ALA A 368 -27.22 17.88 8.19
C ALA A 368 -27.45 17.86 9.71
N LEU A 369 -28.48 17.10 10.13
CA LEU A 369 -28.84 16.88 11.53
C LEU A 369 -29.30 15.44 11.73
N ARG A 370 -28.79 14.78 12.77
CA ARG A 370 -29.31 13.52 13.30
C ARG A 370 -29.64 13.67 14.78
N THR A 371 -30.83 13.25 15.16
CA THR A 371 -31.25 13.19 16.56
C THR A 371 -31.04 11.76 17.07
N VAL A 372 -30.37 11.61 18.20
CA VAL A 372 -30.04 10.32 18.80
C VAL A 372 -30.74 10.18 20.15
N ARG A 373 -31.44 9.07 20.35
CA ARG A 373 -32.09 8.67 21.60
C ARG A 373 -31.24 7.66 22.35
N GLY A 374 -31.44 7.52 23.65
CA GLY A 374 -30.73 6.50 24.44
C GLY A 374 -30.95 5.09 23.86
N SER A 375 -32.19 4.77 23.51
CA SER A 375 -32.60 3.52 22.85
C SER A 375 -32.05 3.29 21.45
N ASP A 376 -31.41 4.29 20.82
CA ASP A 376 -30.70 4.07 19.56
C ASP A 376 -29.30 3.46 19.80
N PHE A 377 -28.80 3.43 21.05
CA PHE A 377 -27.56 2.74 21.44
C PHE A 377 -27.83 1.26 21.74
N GLN A 378 -27.02 0.37 21.17
CA GLN A 378 -27.16 -1.07 21.37
C GLN A 378 -26.83 -1.49 22.81
N THR A 379 -25.77 -0.91 23.39
CA THR A 379 -25.30 -1.24 24.74
C THR A 379 -24.88 0.03 25.47
N ALA A 380 -25.36 0.23 26.70
CA ALA A 380 -24.91 1.32 27.55
C ALA A 380 -23.42 1.17 27.90
N GLY A 381 -22.68 2.28 27.93
CA GLY A 381 -21.26 2.31 28.24
C GLY A 381 -20.33 1.84 27.12
N VAL A 382 -20.86 1.42 25.96
CA VAL A 382 -20.08 0.99 24.80
C VAL A 382 -20.15 2.05 23.70
N TYR A 383 -19.02 2.37 23.09
CA TYR A 383 -18.97 3.31 21.97
C TYR A 383 -19.71 2.76 20.75
N GLN A 384 -20.56 3.60 20.17
CA GLN A 384 -21.28 3.36 18.94
C GLN A 384 -21.09 4.54 17.99
N GLU A 385 -21.00 4.26 16.70
CA GLU A 385 -20.93 5.28 15.67
C GLU A 385 -22.31 5.63 15.11
N PHE A 386 -22.55 6.92 14.89
CA PHE A 386 -23.72 7.42 14.19
C PHE A 386 -23.27 8.18 12.94
N SER A 387 -23.61 7.64 11.77
CA SER A 387 -23.28 8.24 10.48
C SER A 387 -24.25 9.34 10.06
N ILE A 388 -23.74 10.36 9.37
CA ILE A 388 -24.53 11.43 8.75
C ILE A 388 -23.87 11.81 7.41
N PRO A 389 -24.54 11.56 6.26
CA PRO A 389 -24.08 12.07 4.98
C PRO A 389 -24.27 13.58 4.91
N TYR A 390 -23.35 14.28 4.25
CA TYR A 390 -23.41 15.73 4.06
C TYR A 390 -22.78 16.16 2.73
N VAL A 391 -23.27 17.29 2.22
CA VAL A 391 -22.73 17.95 1.04
C VAL A 391 -22.38 19.39 1.43
N PRO A 392 -21.09 19.74 1.53
CA PRO A 392 -20.67 21.09 1.87
C PRO A 392 -21.03 22.14 0.83
N ASP A 393 -20.90 23.40 1.24
CA ASP A 393 -20.92 24.51 0.29
C ASP A 393 -19.59 24.52 -0.51
N SER A 394 -19.65 24.73 -1.82
CA SER A 394 -18.49 24.58 -2.73
C SER A 394 -17.33 25.54 -2.46
N ASP A 395 -17.59 26.65 -1.77
CA ASP A 395 -16.63 27.69 -1.39
C ASP A 395 -16.29 27.68 0.11
N ALA A 396 -16.76 26.67 0.85
CA ALA A 396 -16.54 26.57 2.28
C ALA A 396 -15.06 26.44 2.60
N GLN A 397 -14.59 27.26 3.54
CA GLN A 397 -13.23 27.17 4.09
C GLN A 397 -13.16 26.15 5.24
N THR A 398 -14.30 25.91 5.91
CA THR A 398 -14.43 24.96 7.01
C THR A 398 -15.79 24.27 6.98
N VAL A 399 -15.82 23.06 7.53
CA VAL A 399 -17.04 22.35 7.91
C VAL A 399 -16.96 22.03 9.40
N THR A 400 -18.02 22.35 10.16
CA THR A 400 -18.05 22.19 11.61
C THR A 400 -18.96 21.04 12.00
N PHE A 401 -18.47 20.14 12.85
CA PHE A 401 -19.22 19.07 13.48
C PHE A 401 -19.56 19.51 14.91
N ARG A 402 -20.85 19.49 15.24
CA ARG A 402 -21.37 19.96 16.52
C ARG A 402 -22.24 18.87 17.16
N ILE A 403 -21.98 18.59 18.42
CA ILE A 403 -22.74 17.60 19.21
C ILE A 403 -23.37 18.36 20.37
N ASP A 404 -24.69 18.48 20.34
CA ASP A 404 -25.46 19.05 21.43
C ASP A 404 -26.06 17.92 22.27
N VAL A 405 -25.47 17.68 23.44
CA VAL A 405 -26.01 16.74 24.43
C VAL A 405 -27.23 17.38 25.11
N VAL A 406 -28.31 16.62 25.20
CA VAL A 406 -29.60 17.09 25.73
C VAL A 406 -30.19 16.06 26.68
N GLY A 407 -31.07 16.52 27.57
CA GLY A 407 -31.70 15.66 28.57
C GLY A 407 -30.79 15.36 29.76
N ALA A 408 -31.12 14.30 30.49
CA ALA A 408 -30.47 13.92 31.75
C ALA A 408 -29.45 12.78 31.60
N ALA A 409 -29.37 12.14 30.43
CA ALA A 409 -28.39 11.09 30.17
C ALA A 409 -26.98 11.68 30.11
N GLU A 410 -26.02 10.94 30.63
CA GLU A 410 -24.60 11.24 30.45
C GLU A 410 -24.16 10.70 29.10
N VAL A 411 -23.51 11.56 28.31
CA VAL A 411 -22.98 11.20 26.99
C VAL A 411 -21.48 11.45 27.00
N THR A 412 -20.72 10.45 26.57
CA THR A 412 -19.27 10.57 26.36
C THR A 412 -19.02 10.65 24.86
N VAL A 413 -18.42 11.75 24.43
CA VAL A 413 -18.01 12.05 23.05
C VAL A 413 -16.56 11.67 22.88
N ASP A 414 -16.28 10.80 21.91
CA ASP A 414 -14.92 10.38 21.58
C ASP A 414 -14.39 11.13 20.36
N ALA A 415 -14.85 10.77 19.16
CA ALA A 415 -14.30 11.31 17.93
C ALA A 415 -15.34 11.47 16.82
N VAL A 416 -14.97 12.25 15.80
CA VAL A 416 -15.62 12.24 14.48
C VAL A 416 -14.61 11.81 13.43
N THR A 417 -14.99 10.85 12.59
CA THR A 417 -14.19 10.42 11.43
C THR A 417 -14.93 10.69 10.12
N LEU A 418 -14.17 10.95 9.05
CA LEU A 418 -14.74 11.29 7.74
C LEU A 418 -14.41 10.25 6.69
N PHE A 419 -15.44 9.86 5.95
CA PHE A 419 -15.38 8.92 4.85
C PHE A 419 -16.00 9.54 3.60
N SER A 420 -15.60 9.06 2.43
CA SER A 420 -16.19 9.45 1.14
C SER A 420 -17.68 9.12 1.07
N GLU A 421 -18.35 9.63 0.04
CA GLU A 421 -19.64 9.08 -0.34
C GLU A 421 -19.51 7.57 -0.69
N PRO A 422 -20.55 6.77 -0.44
CA PRO A 422 -20.56 5.37 -0.84
C PRO A 422 -20.44 5.23 -2.36
N VAL A 423 -19.51 4.40 -2.82
CA VAL A 423 -19.36 4.02 -4.22
C VAL A 423 -19.65 2.52 -4.37
N ALA A 424 -20.13 2.12 -5.55
CA ALA A 424 -20.44 0.71 -5.81
C ALA A 424 -19.19 -0.16 -5.74
N THR A 425 -19.33 -1.39 -5.23
CA THR A 425 -18.21 -2.34 -5.11
C THR A 425 -17.82 -3.06 -6.39
N THR A 426 -18.27 -2.56 -7.54
CA THR A 426 -18.00 -3.13 -8.87
C THR A 426 -16.53 -2.95 -9.27
N ALA A 427 -15.83 -4.05 -9.53
CA ALA A 427 -14.47 -4.03 -10.04
C ALA A 427 -14.42 -3.91 -11.58
N PRO A 428 -13.41 -3.21 -12.15
CA PRO A 428 -12.37 -2.47 -11.46
C PRO A 428 -12.92 -1.15 -10.85
N LEU A 429 -12.60 -0.90 -9.59
CA LEU A 429 -12.97 0.34 -8.91
C LEU A 429 -11.75 1.26 -8.89
N GLN A 430 -11.82 2.35 -9.63
CA GLN A 430 -10.84 3.43 -9.50
C GLN A 430 -11.40 4.47 -8.53
N TRP A 431 -10.81 4.55 -7.35
CA TRP A 431 -11.08 5.63 -6.42
C TRP A 431 -9.94 6.64 -6.50
N LEU A 432 -10.23 7.80 -7.07
CA LEU A 432 -9.31 8.92 -7.01
C LEU A 432 -9.47 9.54 -5.63
N SER A 433 -8.39 9.56 -4.87
CA SER A 433 -8.39 10.35 -3.65
C SER A 433 -8.66 11.80 -3.98
N PRO A 434 -9.40 12.51 -3.13
CA PRO A 434 -9.56 13.94 -3.29
C PRO A 434 -8.22 14.67 -3.41
N GLU A 435 -8.16 15.69 -4.26
CA GLU A 435 -6.91 16.38 -4.65
C GLU A 435 -5.86 15.48 -5.33
N GLY A 436 -6.24 14.26 -5.73
CA GLY A 436 -5.34 13.31 -6.39
C GLY A 436 -4.16 12.90 -5.51
N TYR A 437 -4.38 12.66 -4.21
CA TYR A 437 -3.28 12.39 -3.28
C TYR A 437 -3.57 11.35 -2.18
N LEU A 438 -2.80 10.25 -2.19
CA LEU A 438 -2.69 9.29 -1.07
C LEU A 438 -1.26 8.99 -0.68
N ARG A 439 -0.29 9.75 -1.19
CA ARG A 439 1.11 9.37 -1.10
C ARG A 439 1.46 9.07 0.36
N ASN A 440 1.80 7.82 0.63
CA ASN A 440 1.94 7.14 1.91
C ASN A 440 0.75 7.12 2.88
N ARG A 441 -0.34 7.87 2.72
CA ARG A 441 -1.46 7.82 3.67
C ARG A 441 -2.16 6.47 3.59
N GLY A 442 -2.32 5.82 4.73
CA GLY A 442 -3.15 4.64 4.83
C GLY A 442 -4.60 5.03 4.55
N VAL A 443 -5.20 4.37 3.56
CA VAL A 443 -6.63 4.49 3.32
C VAL A 443 -7.32 3.35 4.02
N GLN A 444 -8.34 3.68 4.78
CA GLN A 444 -9.26 2.70 5.30
C GLN A 444 -10.49 2.62 4.40
N ALA A 445 -10.96 1.41 4.11
CA ALA A 445 -12.23 1.16 3.46
C ALA A 445 -13.26 0.67 4.47
N ARG A 446 -14.50 1.13 4.30
CA ARG A 446 -15.66 0.67 5.05
C ARG A 446 -16.68 0.13 4.08
N LEU A 447 -17.14 -1.10 4.30
CA LEU A 447 -18.17 -1.73 3.49
C LEU A 447 -19.55 -1.37 4.03
N LEU A 448 -20.53 -1.17 3.14
CA LEU A 448 -21.91 -0.84 3.49
C LEU A 448 -22.91 -1.78 2.84
N ARG A 449 -23.93 -2.17 3.62
CA ARG A 449 -25.11 -2.88 3.16
C ARG A 449 -26.22 -1.91 2.77
N ASN A 450 -27.16 -2.39 1.97
CA ASN A 450 -28.31 -1.59 1.50
C ASN A 450 -29.24 -1.13 2.64
N ASP A 451 -29.20 -1.77 3.80
CA ASP A 451 -29.95 -1.40 5.00
C ASP A 451 -29.24 -0.32 5.85
N GLY A 452 -28.04 0.11 5.44
CA GLY A 452 -27.23 1.10 6.14
C GLY A 452 -26.31 0.52 7.21
N GLU A 453 -26.25 -0.80 7.40
CA GLU A 453 -25.22 -1.45 8.19
C GLU A 453 -23.84 -1.17 7.58
N SER A 454 -22.84 -0.92 8.41
CA SER A 454 -21.46 -0.70 7.96
C SER A 454 -20.48 -1.56 8.73
N SER A 455 -19.46 -2.06 8.04
CA SER A 455 -18.35 -2.79 8.66
C SER A 455 -17.49 -1.89 9.56
N PHE A 456 -16.61 -2.51 10.34
CA PHE A 456 -15.43 -1.80 10.83
C PHE A 456 -14.53 -1.39 9.65
N PRO A 457 -13.77 -0.28 9.76
CA PRO A 457 -12.81 0.10 8.73
C PRO A 457 -11.67 -0.93 8.59
N PHE A 458 -11.33 -1.27 7.35
CA PHE A 458 -10.19 -2.10 6.96
C PHE A 458 -9.12 -1.24 6.32
N ASP A 459 -7.84 -1.49 6.54
CA ASP A 459 -6.81 -0.82 5.74
C ASP A 459 -6.87 -1.33 4.29
N VAL A 460 -6.49 -0.51 3.32
CA VAL A 460 -6.43 -0.89 1.91
C VAL A 460 -4.97 -0.98 1.49
N ASN A 461 -4.57 -2.10 0.89
CA ASN A 461 -3.27 -2.18 0.23
C ASN A 461 -3.29 -1.25 -1.00
N PRO A 462 -2.40 -0.24 -1.08
CA PRO A 462 -2.41 0.69 -2.19
C PRO A 462 -1.98 0.09 -3.53
N ALA A 463 -1.16 -0.95 -3.52
CA ALA A 463 -0.66 -1.62 -4.72
C ALA A 463 -1.62 -2.71 -5.24
N SER A 464 -2.18 -3.54 -4.36
CA SER A 464 -3.05 -4.66 -4.75
C SER A 464 -4.55 -4.32 -4.72
N GLY A 465 -4.93 -3.31 -3.93
CA GLY A 465 -6.32 -2.98 -3.64
C GLY A 465 -7.03 -3.93 -2.67
N THR A 466 -6.27 -4.81 -2.02
CA THR A 466 -6.80 -5.79 -1.06
C THR A 466 -7.18 -5.12 0.26
N LEU A 467 -8.27 -5.57 0.88
CA LEU A 467 -8.65 -5.15 2.23
C LEU A 467 -7.83 -5.92 3.27
N ILE A 468 -7.04 -5.19 4.06
CA ILE A 468 -6.21 -5.70 5.14
C ILE A 468 -6.92 -5.40 6.46
N ALA A 469 -7.31 -6.44 7.19
CA ALA A 469 -7.92 -6.27 8.48
C ALA A 469 -6.90 -5.81 9.54
N PRO A 470 -7.29 -4.94 10.49
CA PRO A 470 -6.44 -4.55 11.59
C PRO A 470 -6.16 -5.76 12.50
N SER A 471 -4.92 -6.29 12.42
CA SER A 471 -4.30 -7.29 13.31
C SER A 471 -5.26 -8.26 14.04
N GLY A 472 -5.52 -9.42 13.42
CA GLY A 472 -6.05 -10.60 14.10
C GLY A 472 -7.42 -11.11 13.65
N GLY A 473 -8.15 -10.37 12.81
CA GLY A 473 -9.33 -10.90 12.12
C GLY A 473 -9.00 -11.11 10.66
N THR A 474 -8.66 -12.33 10.23
CA THR A 474 -8.69 -12.63 8.79
C THR A 474 -10.11 -12.41 8.27
N LEU A 475 -10.28 -11.83 7.08
CA LEU A 475 -11.31 -12.36 6.19
C LEU A 475 -10.66 -13.54 5.51
N PRO A 476 -10.89 -14.77 5.95
CA PRO A 476 -10.42 -15.88 5.17
C PRO A 476 -11.29 -16.05 3.92
N THR A 477 -10.68 -16.10 2.75
CA THR A 477 -11.37 -16.51 1.53
C THR A 477 -11.71 -18.00 1.66
N PRO A 478 -12.98 -18.42 1.52
CA PRO A 478 -13.33 -19.83 1.54
C PRO A 478 -12.68 -20.53 0.34
N SER A 479 -11.98 -21.64 0.57
CA SER A 479 -11.29 -22.42 -0.48
C SER A 479 -11.37 -23.92 -0.23
N LEU A 480 -11.32 -24.70 -1.31
CA LEU A 480 -11.28 -26.17 -1.25
C LEU A 480 -9.84 -26.67 -1.39
N SER A 481 -9.45 -27.58 -0.51
CA SER A 481 -8.24 -28.40 -0.67
C SER A 481 -8.63 -29.88 -0.74
N VAL A 482 -7.82 -30.68 -1.45
CA VAL A 482 -7.98 -32.14 -1.50
C VAL A 482 -6.64 -32.83 -1.41
N THR A 483 -6.59 -33.89 -0.62
CA THR A 483 -5.41 -34.73 -0.46
C THR A 483 -5.79 -36.21 -0.59
N PRO A 484 -5.20 -36.97 -1.53
CA PRO A 484 -4.23 -36.54 -2.55
C PRO A 484 -4.90 -35.72 -3.68
N SER A 485 -4.11 -34.93 -4.41
CA SER A 485 -4.58 -34.09 -5.53
C SER A 485 -4.78 -34.85 -6.86
N ALA A 486 -4.47 -36.14 -6.89
CA ALA A 486 -4.70 -37.08 -7.99
C ALA A 486 -4.77 -38.50 -7.43
N VAL A 487 -5.51 -39.40 -8.08
CA VAL A 487 -5.64 -40.80 -7.64
C VAL A 487 -5.40 -41.78 -8.79
N THR A 488 -4.67 -42.86 -8.50
CA THR A 488 -4.55 -44.03 -9.37
C THR A 488 -5.11 -45.25 -8.65
N LEU A 489 -6.05 -45.94 -9.29
CA LEU A 489 -6.66 -47.19 -8.83
C LEU A 489 -6.19 -48.35 -9.71
N GLN A 490 -5.95 -49.51 -9.12
CA GLN A 490 -5.49 -50.70 -9.82
C GLN A 490 -6.35 -51.90 -9.43
N ALA A 491 -7.01 -52.52 -10.40
CA ALA A 491 -7.89 -53.66 -10.21
C ALA A 491 -7.16 -54.97 -10.58
N GLU A 492 -6.75 -55.74 -9.57
CA GLU A 492 -5.95 -56.97 -9.79
C GLU A 492 -6.70 -58.30 -9.56
N GLU A 493 -7.78 -58.38 -8.75
CA GLU A 493 -8.83 -59.43 -8.78
C GLU A 493 -9.74 -59.38 -7.53
N SER A 494 -11.00 -59.83 -7.73
CA SER A 494 -12.11 -60.08 -6.79
C SER A 494 -12.73 -58.94 -5.97
N GLU A 495 -12.06 -57.81 -5.76
CA GLU A 495 -12.68 -56.63 -5.14
C GLU A 495 -12.42 -55.34 -5.94
N PRO A 496 -13.44 -54.47 -6.11
CA PRO A 496 -13.28 -53.20 -6.80
C PRO A 496 -12.33 -52.28 -6.02
N PRO A 497 -11.29 -51.71 -6.66
CA PRO A 497 -10.33 -50.87 -5.96
C PRO A 497 -10.97 -49.58 -5.46
N THR A 498 -10.61 -49.21 -4.22
CA THR A 498 -11.08 -48.00 -3.56
C THR A 498 -9.92 -47.07 -3.19
N ALA A 499 -10.22 -45.78 -3.06
CA ALA A 499 -9.31 -44.80 -2.47
C ALA A 499 -10.09 -43.77 -1.65
N LEU A 500 -9.39 -43.15 -0.71
CA LEU A 500 -9.93 -42.09 0.15
C LEU A 500 -9.26 -40.77 -0.18
N LEU A 501 -10.08 -39.73 -0.31
CA LEU A 501 -9.63 -38.36 -0.42
C LEU A 501 -10.13 -37.58 0.79
N ILE A 502 -9.23 -36.79 1.37
CA ILE A 502 -9.56 -35.83 2.41
C ILE A 502 -9.87 -34.52 1.71
N VAL A 503 -11.09 -34.02 1.88
CA VAL A 503 -11.60 -32.78 1.30
C VAL A 503 -11.83 -31.79 2.44
N GLU A 504 -11.04 -30.72 2.46
CA GLU A 504 -11.20 -29.65 3.45
C GLU A 504 -11.74 -28.40 2.77
N CYS A 505 -12.80 -27.83 3.35
CA CYS A 505 -13.30 -26.51 2.99
C CYS A 505 -12.72 -25.51 3.99
N LEU A 506 -11.57 -24.92 3.64
CA LEU A 506 -10.90 -23.95 4.48
C LEU A 506 -11.78 -22.70 4.56
N HIS A 507 -12.22 -22.38 5.77
CA HIS A 507 -12.92 -21.14 6.11
C HIS A 507 -14.33 -20.95 5.50
N CYS A 508 -15.00 -22.06 5.19
CA CYS A 508 -16.41 -22.05 4.76
C CYS A 508 -17.35 -22.00 5.97
N THR A 509 -18.37 -21.13 5.97
CA THR A 509 -19.41 -21.10 7.01
C THR A 509 -20.37 -22.28 6.80
N THR A 510 -20.01 -23.46 7.31
CA THR A 510 -20.80 -24.71 7.31
C THR A 510 -21.52 -25.02 5.98
N GLY A 511 -20.84 -25.74 5.08
CA GLY A 511 -21.43 -26.24 3.84
C GLY A 511 -21.03 -27.68 3.56
N VAL A 512 -22.00 -28.52 3.21
CA VAL A 512 -21.77 -29.86 2.66
C VAL A 512 -21.22 -29.66 1.24
N TRP A 513 -19.92 -29.89 1.04
CA TRP A 513 -19.37 -29.98 -0.31
C TRP A 513 -19.94 -31.23 -1.00
N GLN A 514 -20.04 -31.18 -2.33
CA GLN A 514 -20.49 -32.29 -3.15
C GLN A 514 -19.41 -32.69 -4.14
N ALA A 515 -19.34 -33.97 -4.45
CA ALA A 515 -18.44 -34.50 -5.46
C ALA A 515 -19.28 -35.16 -6.58
N THR A 516 -18.93 -34.86 -7.82
CA THR A 516 -19.55 -35.46 -9.01
C THR A 516 -18.48 -36.00 -9.95
N SER A 517 -18.87 -36.96 -10.78
CA SER A 517 -18.04 -37.44 -11.88
C SER A 517 -18.93 -37.73 -13.09
N GLU A 518 -18.40 -37.53 -14.29
CA GLU A 518 -19.10 -37.84 -15.55
C GLU A 518 -18.77 -39.25 -16.07
N VAL A 519 -17.83 -39.96 -15.44
CA VAL A 519 -17.46 -41.33 -15.87
C VAL A 519 -18.30 -42.37 -15.13
N SER A 520 -18.87 -43.31 -15.89
CA SER A 520 -19.79 -44.33 -15.35
C SER A 520 -19.10 -45.44 -14.56
N TRP A 521 -17.78 -45.56 -14.65
CA TRP A 521 -16.99 -46.56 -13.93
C TRP A 521 -16.55 -46.10 -12.54
N LEU A 522 -16.96 -44.90 -12.09
CA LEU A 522 -16.57 -44.35 -10.80
C LEU A 522 -17.80 -44.12 -9.90
N GLU A 523 -17.84 -44.81 -8.76
CA GLU A 523 -18.80 -44.58 -7.68
C GLU A 523 -18.18 -43.66 -6.63
N LEU A 524 -18.93 -42.64 -6.20
CA LEU A 524 -18.51 -41.67 -5.19
C LEU A 524 -19.43 -41.80 -3.96
N SER A 525 -18.83 -41.90 -2.77
CA SER A 525 -19.55 -41.93 -1.51
C SER A 525 -18.95 -40.90 -0.54
N VAL A 526 -19.79 -40.02 -0.01
CA VAL A 526 -19.37 -39.01 0.98
C VAL A 526 -19.67 -39.56 2.37
N SER A 527 -18.64 -39.69 3.20
CA SER A 527 -18.77 -40.07 4.61
C SER A 527 -18.52 -38.83 5.50
N GLY A 528 -19.17 -38.78 6.68
CA GLY A 528 -19.25 -37.57 7.51
C GLY A 528 -17.90 -36.91 7.82
N GLU A 529 -17.89 -35.57 7.82
CA GLU A 529 -16.76 -34.65 8.06
C GLU A 529 -15.54 -34.82 7.15
N GLY A 530 -15.72 -34.59 5.83
CA GLY A 530 -14.59 -34.26 4.94
C GLY A 530 -13.93 -35.43 4.22
N LEU A 531 -14.53 -36.64 4.22
CA LEU A 531 -13.99 -37.81 3.55
C LEU A 531 -14.81 -38.19 2.31
N LEU A 532 -14.14 -38.21 1.15
CA LEU A 532 -14.67 -38.74 -0.10
C LEU A 532 -14.06 -40.12 -0.37
N GLU A 533 -14.90 -41.15 -0.33
CA GLU A 533 -14.53 -42.49 -0.79
C GLU A 533 -14.85 -42.62 -2.28
N ILE A 534 -13.87 -43.09 -3.04
CA ILE A 534 -14.06 -43.43 -4.46
C ILE A 534 -13.85 -44.90 -4.69
N ARG A 535 -14.69 -45.48 -5.54
CA ARG A 535 -14.71 -46.90 -5.86
C ARG A 535 -14.85 -47.11 -7.36
N ALA A 536 -14.01 -47.95 -7.94
CA ALA A 536 -14.14 -48.31 -9.35
C ALA A 536 -15.21 -49.41 -9.54
N VAL A 537 -16.11 -49.22 -10.51
CA VAL A 537 -17.06 -50.24 -10.97
C VAL A 537 -16.47 -50.93 -12.20
N LEU A 538 -16.17 -52.22 -12.07
CA LEU A 538 -15.46 -52.99 -13.10
C LEU A 538 -16.39 -53.66 -14.12
N ASP A 539 -17.71 -53.64 -13.87
CA ASP A 539 -18.70 -54.32 -14.70
C ASP A 539 -18.67 -53.81 -16.14
N GLY A 540 -18.35 -54.71 -17.07
CA GLY A 540 -18.31 -54.40 -18.50
C GLY A 540 -17.03 -53.70 -18.99
N LEU A 541 -16.03 -53.50 -18.13
CA LEU A 541 -14.71 -52.99 -18.54
C LEU A 541 -13.82 -54.12 -19.05
N ALA A 542 -13.10 -53.85 -20.15
CA ALA A 542 -12.05 -54.73 -20.65
C ALA A 542 -10.69 -54.35 -20.01
N PRO A 543 -9.67 -55.21 -20.07
CA PRO A 543 -8.33 -54.83 -19.63
C PRO A 543 -7.84 -53.57 -20.34
N GLY A 544 -7.40 -52.55 -19.59
CA GLY A 544 -7.08 -51.23 -20.14
C GLY A 544 -6.80 -50.15 -19.09
N ILE A 545 -6.37 -48.97 -19.55
CA ILE A 545 -6.18 -47.76 -18.74
C ILE A 545 -7.33 -46.80 -19.04
N TYR A 546 -8.03 -46.39 -18.00
CA TYR A 546 -9.17 -45.47 -18.06
C TYR A 546 -8.84 -44.18 -17.31
N GLN A 547 -9.26 -43.04 -17.86
CA GLN A 547 -9.08 -41.71 -17.24
C GLN A 547 -10.43 -41.07 -16.94
N GLY A 548 -10.52 -40.45 -15.78
CA GLY A 548 -11.71 -39.78 -15.28
C GLY A 548 -11.34 -38.58 -14.44
N GLN A 549 -12.36 -37.81 -14.07
CA GLN A 549 -12.21 -36.64 -13.21
C GLN A 549 -13.33 -36.61 -12.19
N ILE A 550 -12.99 -36.17 -10.98
CA ILE A 550 -13.93 -35.85 -9.93
C ILE A 550 -13.96 -34.32 -9.82
N VAL A 551 -15.15 -33.73 -9.83
CA VAL A 551 -15.35 -32.30 -9.58
C VAL A 551 -15.93 -32.14 -8.18
N ILE A 552 -15.19 -31.46 -7.32
CA ILE A 552 -15.61 -31.12 -5.95
C ILE A 552 -16.07 -29.66 -5.94
N SER A 553 -17.29 -29.42 -5.46
CA SER A 553 -17.88 -28.09 -5.43
C SER A 553 -18.61 -27.81 -4.12
N VAL A 554 -18.75 -26.53 -3.79
CA VAL A 554 -19.59 -26.02 -2.69
C VAL A 554 -20.82 -25.34 -3.32
N SER A 555 -21.88 -25.07 -2.56
CA SER A 555 -23.08 -24.39 -3.06
C SER A 555 -22.73 -23.13 -3.87
N ALA A 556 -23.48 -22.86 -4.94
CA ALA A 556 -23.18 -21.79 -5.90
C ALA A 556 -23.12 -20.38 -5.26
N GLU A 557 -23.72 -20.20 -4.08
CA GLU A 557 -23.72 -18.95 -3.31
C GLU A 557 -22.40 -18.70 -2.53
N SER A 558 -21.49 -19.67 -2.47
CA SER A 558 -20.26 -19.60 -1.65
C SER A 558 -19.07 -18.90 -2.29
N GLY A 559 -19.09 -18.63 -3.60
CA GLY A 559 -17.96 -18.03 -4.32
C GLY A 559 -16.69 -18.90 -4.42
N VAL A 560 -16.72 -20.15 -3.94
CA VAL A 560 -15.57 -21.08 -3.97
C VAL A 560 -15.42 -21.71 -5.35
N LYS A 561 -14.20 -21.66 -5.92
CA LYS A 561 -13.92 -22.31 -7.20
C LYS A 561 -13.98 -23.84 -7.08
N PRO A 562 -14.63 -24.55 -8.01
CA PRO A 562 -14.60 -26.01 -8.03
C PRO A 562 -13.18 -26.56 -8.17
N LEU A 563 -12.91 -27.67 -7.49
CA LEU A 563 -11.64 -28.37 -7.52
C LEU A 563 -11.76 -29.64 -8.37
N VAL A 564 -10.82 -29.86 -9.29
CA VAL A 564 -10.83 -31.02 -10.20
C VAL A 564 -9.73 -31.99 -9.78
N VAL A 565 -10.11 -33.23 -9.49
CA VAL A 565 -9.18 -34.31 -9.14
C VAL A 565 -9.13 -35.33 -10.28
N PRO A 566 -7.99 -35.49 -10.96
CA PRO A 566 -7.83 -36.54 -11.97
C PRO A 566 -7.75 -37.92 -11.32
N VAL A 567 -8.45 -38.89 -11.92
CA VAL A 567 -8.46 -40.30 -11.51
C VAL A 567 -8.04 -41.18 -12.69
N THR A 568 -7.11 -42.09 -12.44
CA THR A 568 -6.68 -43.10 -13.41
C THR A 568 -7.04 -44.47 -12.88
N LEU A 569 -7.68 -45.33 -13.68
CA LEU A 569 -8.00 -46.72 -13.34
C LEU A 569 -7.27 -47.67 -14.27
N TRP A 570 -6.55 -48.64 -13.70
CA TRP A 570 -5.88 -49.71 -14.42
C TRP A 570 -6.64 -51.02 -14.19
N VAL A 571 -7.14 -51.64 -15.26
CA VAL A 571 -7.91 -52.89 -15.22
C VAL A 571 -7.07 -54.01 -15.85
N GLY A 572 -6.73 -55.04 -15.07
CA GLY A 572 -5.90 -56.16 -15.53
C GLY A 572 -4.40 -55.95 -15.32
N ASP A 573 -3.60 -56.87 -15.85
CA ASP A 573 -2.13 -56.87 -15.66
C ASP A 573 -1.48 -55.62 -16.27
N VAL A 574 -1.00 -54.76 -15.38
CA VAL A 574 -0.33 -53.50 -15.68
C VAL A 574 0.94 -53.70 -16.51
N GLU A 575 1.71 -54.76 -16.25
CA GLU A 575 2.93 -55.06 -17.00
C GLU A 575 2.62 -55.48 -18.43
N ALA A 576 1.45 -56.08 -18.67
CA ALA A 576 0.97 -56.43 -20.01
C ALA A 576 0.40 -55.22 -20.78
N LEU A 577 -0.20 -54.25 -20.08
CA LEU A 577 -0.80 -53.04 -20.67
C LEU A 577 0.23 -51.97 -21.05
N LEU A 578 1.34 -51.88 -20.32
CA LEU A 578 2.44 -50.95 -20.57
C LEU A 578 3.56 -51.62 -21.40
N SER A 579 3.21 -52.24 -22.53
CA SER A 579 4.13 -53.07 -23.35
C SER A 579 5.34 -52.32 -23.94
N GLU A 580 5.51 -51.03 -23.68
CA GLU A 580 6.79 -50.35 -23.83
C GLU A 580 7.45 -50.18 -22.46
N LYS A 581 8.51 -50.96 -22.22
CA LYS A 581 9.49 -50.68 -21.18
C LYS A 581 9.95 -49.23 -21.34
N VAL A 582 9.39 -48.31 -20.57
CA VAL A 582 9.96 -46.96 -20.41
C VAL A 582 11.23 -47.16 -19.59
N TYR A 583 12.33 -47.37 -20.31
CA TYR A 583 13.68 -47.21 -19.78
C TYR A 583 13.81 -45.75 -19.35
N LEU A 584 13.69 -45.47 -18.04
CA LEU A 584 14.27 -44.27 -17.48
C LEU A 584 15.78 -44.30 -17.77
N PRO A 585 16.36 -43.30 -18.45
CA PRO A 585 17.82 -43.19 -18.54
C PRO A 585 18.35 -42.95 -17.13
N ALA A 586 19.09 -43.92 -16.60
CA ALA A 586 19.81 -43.77 -15.35
C ALA A 586 21.04 -42.88 -15.54
N VAL A 587 21.03 -41.71 -14.91
CA VAL A 587 22.18 -40.90 -14.43
C VAL A 587 21.58 -39.99 -13.33
N LEU A 588 21.99 -39.91 -12.06
CA LEU A 588 23.17 -40.31 -11.29
C LEU A 588 22.78 -40.30 -9.78
N ARG A 589 23.28 -41.27 -8.99
CA ARG A 589 23.85 -41.00 -7.66
C ARG A 589 25.15 -41.76 -7.55
#